data_AF-A0A8C3MBJ1-F1
#
_entry.id   AF-A0A8C3MBJ1-F1
#
_cell.length_a   1.000
_cell.length_b   1.000
_cell.length_c   1.000
_cell.angle_alpha   90.00
_cell.angle_beta   90.00
_cell.angle_gamma   90.00
#
_symmetry.space_group_name_H-M   'P 1'
#
loop_
_entity.id
_entity.type
_entity.pdbx_description
1 polymer ?
#
loop_
_entity_poly.entity_id
_entity_poly.type
_entity_poly.pdbx_seq_one_letter_code
_entity_poly.pdbx_strand_id
1 'polypeptide(L)'
;MARSPQSLPVTGRRCGTLGSPSPSPFPASVPLHSHPPWLTSVPLLQFEQVLESQFSRVAGLAERLEEIGRVQLDAESLRSQLSEQKVGLHRAAPQLSERMDLLLECLERLQSRLQSQPPVRGDAAHLREQIRENSLALGELEKLGVALEGIRAQGEELLATPGRPDIRVPVRALLSQWGCLRGRCQERERWLRELLALAERFWHGLSELAVALSDTQQLVLGLEEAGGEPEALREEIDALQGELDTLGSLGVELMASCGDPDKPDVTKSLDDVSVLGAGVREGHPGGVGMLLVGVACPQCPAVPLTPAPQTPTRCH
;
A
#
# COMPACT_ATOMS: atom_id res chain seq x y z
N MET A 1 -20.31 26.56 31.69
CA MET A 1 -21.72 27.01 31.79
C MET A 1 -22.63 25.83 31.50
N ALA A 2 -23.13 25.18 32.55
CA ALA A 2 -24.05 24.06 32.46
C ALA A 2 -25.50 24.59 32.48
N ARG A 3 -26.35 24.13 31.56
CA ARG A 3 -27.81 24.21 31.72
C ARG A 3 -28.45 22.92 31.19
N SER A 4 -29.13 22.26 32.10
CA SER A 4 -29.91 21.04 32.00
C SER A 4 -31.16 21.18 31.11
N PRO A 5 -31.71 20.08 30.57
CA PRO A 5 -33.04 20.04 29.99
C PRO A 5 -34.13 19.82 31.05
N GLN A 6 -35.32 20.33 30.74
CA GLN A 6 -36.49 20.51 31.60
C GLN A 6 -37.30 19.20 31.78
N SER A 7 -37.74 18.95 33.02
CA SER A 7 -38.66 17.87 33.41
C SER A 7 -40.11 18.37 33.49
N LEU A 8 -41.04 17.66 32.85
CA LEU A 8 -42.50 17.84 32.95
C LEU A 8 -43.06 17.21 34.24
N PRO A 9 -44.19 17.71 34.79
CA PRO A 9 -44.70 17.27 36.09
C PRO A 9 -45.61 16.04 36.00
N VAL A 10 -45.37 15.04 36.86
CA VAL A 10 -46.29 13.93 37.14
C VAL A 10 -47.14 14.30 38.35
N THR A 11 -48.47 14.31 38.17
CA THR A 11 -49.46 14.58 39.20
C THR A 11 -49.63 13.37 40.13
N GLY A 12 -49.22 13.53 41.39
CA GLY A 12 -49.45 12.54 42.44
C GLY A 12 -50.89 12.59 42.96
N ARG A 13 -51.64 11.49 42.81
CA ARG A 13 -52.90 11.27 43.54
C ARG A 13 -52.60 10.70 44.93
N ARG A 14 -53.04 11.40 45.97
CA ARG A 14 -53.00 10.97 47.37
C ARG A 14 -53.99 9.83 47.61
N CYS A 15 -53.52 8.81 48.31
CA CYS A 15 -54.33 7.74 48.90
C CYS A 15 -55.07 8.30 50.13
N GLY A 16 -56.41 8.27 50.12
CA GLY A 16 -57.25 8.66 51.26
C GLY A 16 -57.40 7.49 52.22
N THR A 17 -57.03 7.71 53.49
CA THR A 17 -57.16 6.77 54.61
C THR A 17 -58.63 6.57 55.02
N LEU A 18 -59.02 5.31 55.19
CA LEU A 18 -60.31 4.83 55.66
C LEU A 18 -60.58 5.26 57.11
N GLY A 19 -61.71 5.93 57.33
CA GLY A 19 -62.27 6.21 58.66
C GLY A 19 -63.14 5.04 59.14
N SER A 20 -62.89 4.60 60.37
CA SER A 20 -63.64 3.62 61.15
C SER A 20 -65.03 4.14 61.58
N PRO A 21 -66.11 3.32 61.56
CA PRO A 21 -67.40 3.73 62.11
C PRO A 21 -67.58 3.26 63.57
N SER A 22 -68.13 4.14 64.41
CA SER A 22 -68.61 3.88 65.77
C SER A 22 -70.06 3.35 65.77
N PRO A 23 -70.49 2.55 66.76
CA PRO A 23 -71.83 1.98 66.80
C PRO A 23 -72.80 2.84 67.63
N SER A 24 -74.06 2.92 67.21
CA SER A 24 -75.17 3.42 68.04
C SER A 24 -76.48 2.71 67.68
N PRO A 25 -77.43 2.61 68.63
CA PRO A 25 -78.27 1.42 68.79
C PRO A 25 -79.64 1.51 68.10
N PHE A 26 -80.16 0.33 67.73
CA PHE A 26 -81.54 0.12 67.29
C PHE A 26 -82.56 0.30 68.43
N PRO A 27 -83.81 0.63 68.07
CA PRO A 27 -84.93 -0.04 68.72
C PRO A 27 -85.92 -0.69 67.73
N ALA A 28 -86.24 -1.94 68.08
CA ALA A 28 -87.50 -2.69 67.99
C ALA A 28 -88.54 -2.41 66.87
N SER A 29 -88.78 -3.50 66.12
CA SER A 29 -90.08 -4.13 65.81
C SER A 29 -91.12 -3.38 64.98
N VAL A 30 -91.26 -3.80 63.71
CA VAL A 30 -92.47 -3.61 62.87
C VAL A 30 -92.75 -4.95 62.13
N PRO A 31 -94.01 -5.43 62.04
CA PRO A 31 -94.33 -6.85 61.83
C PRO A 31 -94.36 -7.32 60.37
N LEU A 32 -94.27 -8.64 60.21
CA LEU A 32 -94.36 -9.42 58.97
C LEU A 32 -95.53 -9.00 58.08
N HIS A 33 -95.26 -8.75 56.80
CA HIS A 33 -96.09 -9.11 55.63
C HIS A 33 -95.17 -9.34 54.41
N SER A 34 -95.26 -10.54 53.80
CA SER A 34 -95.07 -10.93 52.36
C SER A 34 -94.10 -10.11 51.47
N HIS A 35 -93.16 -10.61 50.64
CA HIS A 35 -92.72 -11.89 50.03
C HIS A 35 -91.38 -11.54 49.29
N PRO A 36 -90.43 -12.44 48.88
CA PRO A 36 -90.69 -13.51 47.91
C PRO A 36 -89.92 -14.85 48.13
N PRO A 37 -90.35 -15.92 47.42
CA PRO A 37 -89.76 -17.25 47.53
C PRO A 37 -88.64 -17.43 46.50
N TRP A 38 -87.38 -17.19 46.88
CA TRP A 38 -86.23 -17.63 46.07
C TRP A 38 -84.91 -17.77 46.85
N LEU A 39 -84.93 -17.82 48.18
CA LEU A 39 -83.78 -18.29 48.94
C LEU A 39 -83.83 -19.82 49.07
N THR A 40 -83.87 -20.49 47.92
CA THR A 40 -83.46 -21.89 47.84
C THR A 40 -81.94 -21.91 47.90
N SER A 41 -81.41 -22.68 48.85
CA SER A 41 -80.00 -23.05 48.97
C SER A 41 -79.35 -23.20 47.59
N VAL A 42 -78.43 -22.29 47.25
CA VAL A 42 -77.39 -22.65 46.27
C VAL A 42 -76.67 -23.84 46.91
N PRO A 43 -76.66 -25.04 46.31
CA PRO A 43 -75.93 -26.16 46.87
C PRO A 43 -74.47 -25.70 47.00
N LEU A 44 -73.83 -25.91 48.15
CA LEU A 44 -72.42 -25.53 48.37
C LEU A 44 -71.53 -25.93 47.18
N LEU A 45 -71.84 -27.08 46.57
CA LEU A 45 -71.26 -27.61 45.34
C LEU A 45 -71.30 -26.66 44.12
N GLN A 46 -72.39 -25.91 43.90
CA GLN A 46 -72.47 -24.95 42.80
C GLN A 46 -71.60 -23.72 43.05
N PHE A 47 -71.50 -23.27 44.30
CA PHE A 47 -70.60 -22.17 44.67
C PHE A 47 -69.12 -22.60 44.56
N GLU A 48 -68.81 -23.83 44.99
CA GLU A 48 -67.49 -24.45 44.89
C GLU A 48 -67.08 -24.62 43.42
N GLN A 49 -67.98 -25.07 42.55
CA GLN A 49 -67.76 -25.13 41.09
C GLN A 49 -67.50 -23.75 40.47
N VAL A 50 -68.23 -22.72 40.88
CA VAL A 50 -68.01 -21.35 40.39
C VAL A 50 -66.65 -20.84 40.86
N LEU A 51 -66.28 -21.07 42.11
CA LEU A 51 -64.96 -20.70 42.65
C LEU A 51 -63.84 -21.41 41.91
N GLU A 52 -63.95 -22.72 41.70
CA GLU A 52 -62.94 -23.53 41.02
C GLU A 52 -62.78 -23.12 39.53
N SER A 53 -63.91 -22.76 38.89
CA SER A 53 -63.91 -22.13 37.56
C SER A 53 -63.21 -20.77 37.57
N GLN A 54 -63.47 -19.91 38.55
CA GLN A 54 -62.77 -18.62 38.65
C GLN A 54 -61.28 -18.78 38.95
N PHE A 55 -60.90 -19.71 39.84
CA PHE A 55 -59.49 -20.03 40.13
C PHE A 55 -58.76 -20.53 38.89
N SER A 56 -59.39 -21.42 38.12
CA SER A 56 -58.84 -21.92 36.85
C SER A 56 -58.65 -20.79 35.83
N ARG A 57 -59.59 -19.84 35.76
CA ARG A 57 -59.47 -18.66 34.89
C ARG A 57 -58.34 -17.73 35.33
N VAL A 58 -58.18 -17.51 36.63
CA VAL A 58 -57.09 -16.67 37.18
C VAL A 58 -55.73 -17.32 36.97
N ALA A 59 -55.62 -18.64 37.17
CA ALA A 59 -54.40 -19.39 36.88
C ALA A 59 -54.02 -19.31 35.39
N GLY A 60 -54.98 -19.47 34.48
CA GLY A 60 -54.74 -19.32 33.04
C GLY A 60 -54.37 -17.88 32.62
N LEU A 61 -54.90 -16.85 33.31
CA LEU A 61 -54.47 -15.47 33.10
C LEU A 61 -53.04 -15.23 33.62
N ALA A 62 -52.66 -15.85 34.74
CA ALA A 62 -51.31 -15.76 35.30
C ALA A 62 -50.26 -16.41 34.38
N GLU A 63 -50.53 -17.59 33.82
CA GLU A 63 -49.64 -18.23 32.82
C GLU A 63 -49.48 -17.36 31.58
N ARG A 64 -50.57 -16.80 31.04
CA ARG A 64 -50.50 -15.90 29.88
C ARG A 64 -49.73 -14.62 30.18
N LEU A 65 -49.85 -14.09 31.40
CA LEU A 65 -49.06 -12.95 31.87
C LEU A 65 -47.56 -13.29 31.95
N GLU A 66 -47.21 -14.49 32.42
CA GLU A 66 -45.82 -14.95 32.45
C GLU A 66 -45.25 -15.15 31.04
N GLU A 67 -46.02 -15.74 30.13
CA GLU A 67 -45.63 -15.94 28.73
C GLU A 67 -45.44 -14.60 27.99
N ILE A 68 -46.35 -13.64 28.20
CA ILE A 68 -46.20 -12.26 27.70
C ILE A 68 -44.93 -11.63 28.28
N GLY A 69 -44.66 -11.83 29.58
CA GLY A 69 -43.45 -11.34 30.24
C GLY A 69 -42.16 -11.92 29.64
N ARG A 70 -42.11 -13.23 29.35
CA ARG A 70 -40.96 -13.89 28.70
C ARG A 70 -40.72 -13.34 27.29
N VAL A 71 -41.77 -13.25 26.46
CA VAL A 71 -41.66 -12.69 25.11
C VAL A 71 -41.25 -11.22 25.15
N GLN A 72 -41.72 -10.45 26.13
CA GLN A 72 -41.28 -9.06 26.34
C GLN A 72 -39.80 -8.96 26.71
N LEU A 73 -39.31 -9.82 27.60
CA LEU A 73 -37.90 -9.91 27.99
C LEU A 73 -37.01 -10.31 26.80
N ASP A 74 -37.44 -11.28 25.99
CA ASP A 74 -36.73 -11.66 24.76
C ASP A 74 -36.68 -10.49 23.77
N ALA A 75 -37.79 -9.75 23.63
CA ALA A 75 -37.83 -8.56 22.80
C ALA A 75 -36.93 -7.43 23.34
N GLU A 76 -36.79 -7.26 24.66
CA GLU A 76 -35.83 -6.34 25.27
C GLU A 76 -34.39 -6.73 25.00
N SER A 77 -34.06 -8.02 25.15
CA SER A 77 -32.74 -8.57 24.84
C SER A 77 -32.35 -8.34 23.37
N LEU A 78 -33.25 -8.69 22.44
CA LEU A 78 -33.06 -8.45 21.01
C LEU A 78 -32.92 -6.96 20.68
N ARG A 79 -33.70 -6.08 21.33
CA ARG A 79 -33.55 -4.63 21.18
C ARG A 79 -32.20 -4.14 21.70
N SER A 80 -31.72 -4.66 22.82
CA SER A 80 -30.40 -4.33 23.37
C SER A 80 -29.30 -4.73 22.38
N GLN A 81 -29.30 -5.98 21.90
CA GLN A 81 -28.33 -6.47 20.92
C GLN A 81 -28.34 -5.67 19.61
N LEU A 82 -29.53 -5.36 19.09
CA LEU A 82 -29.66 -4.56 17.87
C LEU A 82 -29.18 -3.11 18.10
N SER A 83 -29.41 -2.55 19.28
CA SER A 83 -28.90 -1.21 19.63
C SER A 83 -27.38 -1.20 19.73
N GLU A 84 -26.77 -2.22 20.33
CA GLU A 84 -25.32 -2.39 20.44
C GLU A 84 -24.68 -2.58 19.07
N GLN A 85 -25.25 -3.46 18.24
CA GLN A 85 -24.81 -3.67 16.87
C GLN A 85 -24.90 -2.37 16.05
N LYS A 86 -26.00 -1.62 16.19
CA LYS A 86 -26.20 -0.34 15.49
C LYS A 86 -25.16 0.70 15.92
N VAL A 87 -24.85 0.79 17.22
CA VAL A 87 -23.81 1.70 17.74
C VAL A 87 -22.43 1.29 17.24
N GLY A 88 -22.12 -0.01 17.25
CA GLY A 88 -20.87 -0.55 16.70
C GLY A 88 -20.70 -0.18 15.23
N LEU A 89 -21.74 -0.38 14.42
CA LEU A 89 -21.73 -0.05 13.01
C LEU A 89 -21.59 1.45 12.74
N HIS A 90 -22.29 2.28 13.53
CA HIS A 90 -22.21 3.74 13.43
C HIS A 90 -20.80 4.24 13.75
N ARG A 91 -20.08 3.59 14.66
CA ARG A 91 -18.71 3.97 15.01
C ARG A 91 -17.68 3.46 13.99
N ALA A 92 -17.88 2.27 13.43
CA ALA A 92 -16.92 1.64 12.54
C ALA A 92 -16.79 2.32 11.17
N ALA A 93 -17.88 2.82 10.59
CA ALA A 93 -17.86 3.51 9.30
C ALA A 93 -16.96 4.78 9.26
N PRO A 94 -17.09 5.76 10.18
CA PRO A 94 -16.21 6.93 10.17
C PRO A 94 -14.75 6.56 10.48
N GLN A 95 -14.51 5.58 11.35
CA GLN A 95 -13.15 5.08 11.63
C GLN A 95 -12.49 4.47 10.40
N LEU A 96 -13.26 3.72 9.59
CA LEU A 96 -12.76 3.19 8.33
C LEU A 96 -12.44 4.32 7.35
N SER A 97 -13.33 5.32 7.24
CA SER A 97 -13.12 6.49 6.38
C SER A 97 -11.83 7.24 6.75
N GLU A 98 -11.63 7.58 8.02
CA GLU A 98 -10.42 8.27 8.49
C GLU A 98 -9.14 7.50 8.15
N ARG A 99 -9.16 6.17 8.32
CA ARG A 99 -8.01 5.32 7.95
C ARG A 99 -7.78 5.29 6.44
N MET A 100 -8.84 5.29 5.64
CA MET A 100 -8.72 5.35 4.19
C MET A 100 -8.14 6.67 3.72
N ASP A 101 -8.56 7.79 4.31
CA ASP A 101 -8.04 9.12 4.00
C ASP A 101 -6.54 9.21 4.31
N LEU A 102 -6.10 8.68 5.46
CA LEU A 102 -4.69 8.60 5.82
C LEU A 102 -3.86 7.75 4.84
N LEU A 103 -4.40 6.61 4.39
CA LEU A 103 -3.71 5.76 3.41
C LEU A 103 -3.67 6.41 2.03
N LEU A 104 -4.73 7.13 1.64
CA LEU A 104 -4.77 7.89 0.40
C LEU A 104 -3.69 8.96 0.39
N GLU A 105 -3.58 9.76 1.45
CA GLU A 105 -2.53 10.77 1.59
C GLU A 105 -1.13 10.15 1.52
N CYS A 106 -0.93 8.98 2.14
CA CYS A 106 0.33 8.25 2.04
C CYS A 106 0.66 7.83 0.61
N LEU A 107 -0.32 7.32 -0.15
CA LEU A 107 -0.16 6.92 -1.54
C LEU A 107 0.12 8.12 -2.44
N GLU A 108 -0.59 9.23 -2.26
CA GLU A 108 -0.40 10.48 -3.02
C GLU A 108 0.99 11.08 -2.77
N ARG A 109 1.44 11.09 -1.51
CA ARG A 109 2.80 11.52 -1.15
C ARG A 109 3.87 10.64 -1.77
N LEU A 110 3.65 9.33 -1.83
CA LEU A 110 4.59 8.43 -2.48
C LEU A 110 4.59 8.63 -4.00
N GLN A 111 3.40 8.78 -4.59
CA GLN A 111 3.23 9.03 -6.01
C GLN A 111 3.92 10.32 -6.46
N SER A 112 3.78 11.41 -5.71
CA SER A 112 4.44 12.69 -6.02
C SER A 112 5.97 12.57 -5.93
N ARG A 113 6.47 11.82 -4.95
CA ARG A 113 7.90 11.53 -4.80
C ARG A 113 8.46 10.70 -5.96
N LEU A 114 7.69 9.73 -6.46
CA LEU A 114 8.05 8.93 -7.63
C LEU A 114 7.98 9.72 -8.94
N GLN A 115 7.05 10.68 -9.05
CA GLN A 115 6.92 11.56 -10.22
C GLN A 115 7.99 12.66 -10.28
N SER A 116 8.60 13.00 -9.14
CA SER A 116 9.65 14.02 -9.03
C SER A 116 11.07 13.44 -9.07
N GLN A 117 11.22 12.16 -9.41
CA GLN A 117 12.54 11.54 -9.54
C GLN A 117 13.35 12.17 -10.68
N PRO A 118 14.65 12.39 -10.48
CA PRO A 118 15.52 12.97 -11.51
C PRO A 118 15.63 12.04 -12.73
N PRO A 119 15.98 12.60 -13.92
CA PRO A 119 16.25 11.80 -15.10
C PRO A 119 17.40 10.83 -14.84
N VAL A 120 17.22 9.59 -15.31
CA VAL A 120 18.16 8.49 -15.09
C VAL A 120 19.34 8.62 -16.03
N ARG A 121 20.55 8.45 -15.47
CA ARG A 121 21.83 8.57 -16.18
C ARG A 121 22.43 7.18 -16.40
N GLY A 122 23.21 7.00 -17.46
CA GLY A 122 23.91 5.74 -17.79
C GLY A 122 25.11 5.39 -16.90
N ASP A 123 25.29 6.08 -15.78
CA ASP A 123 26.34 5.81 -14.80
C ASP A 123 25.92 4.70 -13.83
N ALA A 124 26.73 3.66 -13.72
CA ALA A 124 26.41 2.48 -12.92
C ALA A 124 26.21 2.79 -11.42
N ALA A 125 26.98 3.72 -10.84
CA ALA A 125 26.81 4.11 -9.44
C ALA A 125 25.46 4.83 -9.21
N HIS A 126 25.12 5.74 -10.11
CA HIS A 126 23.82 6.43 -10.10
C HIS A 126 22.64 5.46 -10.29
N LEU A 127 22.75 4.49 -11.21
CA LEU A 127 21.72 3.48 -11.44
C LEU A 127 21.48 2.61 -10.20
N ARG A 128 22.55 2.18 -9.51
CA ARG A 128 22.44 1.43 -8.25
C ARG A 128 21.71 2.24 -7.17
N GLU A 129 21.98 3.54 -7.08
CA GLU A 129 21.28 4.41 -6.14
C GLU A 129 19.81 4.58 -6.49
N GLN A 130 19.47 4.78 -7.77
CA GLN A 130 18.09 4.83 -8.24
C GLN A 130 17.33 3.51 -7.98
N ILE A 131 17.98 2.35 -8.15
CA ILE A 131 17.41 1.05 -7.78
C ILE A 131 17.14 1.01 -6.29
N ARG A 132 18.11 1.40 -5.45
CA ARG A 132 17.98 1.42 -3.99
C ARG A 132 16.79 2.29 -3.53
N GLU A 133 16.66 3.49 -4.08
CA GLU A 133 15.54 4.39 -3.80
C GLU A 133 14.19 3.80 -4.23
N ASN A 134 14.13 3.17 -5.41
CA ASN A 134 12.92 2.52 -5.90
C ASN A 134 12.55 1.28 -5.05
N SER A 135 13.53 0.49 -4.62
CA SER A 135 13.30 -0.64 -3.71
C SER A 135 12.78 -0.18 -2.33
N LEU A 136 13.23 0.97 -1.83
CA LEU A 136 12.66 1.57 -0.61
C LEU A 136 11.19 1.96 -0.81
N ALA A 137 10.86 2.58 -1.95
CA ALA A 137 9.47 2.92 -2.29
C ALA A 137 8.58 1.67 -2.41
N LEU A 138 9.08 0.58 -3.00
CA LEU A 138 8.40 -0.71 -3.01
C LEU A 138 8.18 -1.25 -1.59
N GLY A 139 9.17 -1.15 -0.71
CA GLY A 139 9.03 -1.55 0.70
C GLY A 139 7.98 -0.73 1.45
N GLU A 140 7.85 0.58 1.18
CA GLU A 140 6.75 1.40 1.69
C GLU A 140 5.39 0.95 1.14
N LEU A 141 5.31 0.64 -0.16
CA LEU A 141 4.09 0.11 -0.78
C LEU A 141 3.66 -1.23 -0.20
N GLU A 142 4.59 -2.14 0.08
CA GLU A 142 4.26 -3.43 0.71
C GLU A 142 3.62 -3.21 2.10
N LYS A 143 4.16 -2.28 2.91
CA LYS A 143 3.58 -1.92 4.22
C LYS A 143 2.17 -1.32 4.08
N LEU A 144 1.98 -0.43 3.10
CA LEU A 144 0.65 0.12 2.79
C LEU A 144 -0.31 -0.98 2.31
N GLY A 145 0.17 -1.96 1.55
CA GLY A 145 -0.59 -3.12 1.10
C GLY A 145 -1.19 -3.91 2.27
N VAL A 146 -0.39 -4.21 3.29
CA VAL A 146 -0.87 -4.89 4.51
C VAL A 146 -1.96 -4.07 5.21
N ALA A 147 -1.80 -2.75 5.31
CA ALA A 147 -2.83 -1.89 5.90
C ALA A 147 -4.12 -1.88 5.07
N LEU A 148 -4.00 -1.88 3.74
CA LEU A 148 -5.13 -1.93 2.81
C LEU A 148 -5.90 -3.24 2.87
N GLU A 149 -5.23 -4.36 3.10
CA GLU A 149 -5.91 -5.65 3.33
C GLU A 149 -6.78 -5.60 4.59
N GLY A 150 -6.31 -4.94 5.64
CA GLY A 150 -7.10 -4.67 6.85
C GLY A 150 -8.33 -3.80 6.57
N ILE A 151 -8.16 -2.71 5.79
CA ILE A 151 -9.28 -1.86 5.36
C ILE A 151 -10.27 -2.66 4.49
N ARG A 152 -9.79 -3.52 3.60
CA ARG A 152 -10.64 -4.38 2.78
C ARG A 152 -11.49 -5.30 3.67
N ALA A 153 -10.87 -6.00 4.63
CA ALA A 153 -11.59 -6.89 5.54
C ALA A 153 -12.65 -6.15 6.36
N GLN A 154 -12.30 -4.99 6.92
CA GLN A 154 -13.24 -4.13 7.66
C GLN A 154 -14.37 -3.59 6.75
N GLY A 155 -14.04 -3.23 5.51
CA GLY A 155 -15.00 -2.80 4.51
C GLY A 155 -16.01 -3.90 4.20
N GLU A 156 -15.56 -5.14 3.93
CA GLU A 156 -16.45 -6.28 3.66
C GLU A 156 -17.38 -6.59 4.84
N GLU A 157 -16.89 -6.49 6.08
CA GLU A 157 -17.73 -6.64 7.28
C GLU A 157 -18.84 -5.58 7.36
N LEU A 158 -18.52 -4.31 7.06
CA LEU A 158 -19.51 -3.25 7.02
C LEU A 158 -20.51 -3.40 5.87
N LEU A 159 -20.09 -3.97 4.75
CA LEU A 159 -20.93 -4.22 3.58
C LEU A 159 -21.87 -5.41 3.74
N ALA A 160 -21.54 -6.35 4.62
CA ALA A 160 -22.48 -7.39 5.05
C ALA A 160 -23.70 -6.79 5.77
N THR A 161 -23.61 -5.54 6.22
CA THR A 161 -24.74 -4.80 6.80
C THR A 161 -25.48 -4.00 5.72
N PRO A 162 -26.81 -4.14 5.59
CA PRO A 162 -27.58 -3.43 4.57
C PRO A 162 -27.49 -1.91 4.74
N GLY A 163 -27.37 -1.19 3.62
CA GLY A 163 -27.43 0.29 3.58
C GLY A 163 -26.07 1.03 3.58
N ARG A 164 -24.96 0.36 3.25
CA ARG A 164 -23.60 0.96 3.20
C ARG A 164 -22.87 0.85 1.84
N PRO A 165 -23.52 1.03 0.67
CA PRO A 165 -22.84 0.90 -0.63
C PRO A 165 -21.77 1.99 -0.86
N ASP A 166 -21.84 3.09 -0.12
CA ASP A 166 -20.92 4.23 -0.13
C ASP A 166 -19.47 3.84 0.22
N ILE A 167 -19.25 2.75 0.95
CA ILE A 167 -17.92 2.27 1.35
C ILE A 167 -17.22 1.46 0.24
N ARG A 168 -17.98 0.79 -0.64
CA ARG A 168 -17.42 -0.12 -1.67
C ARG A 168 -16.50 0.59 -2.64
N VAL A 169 -16.96 1.72 -3.16
CA VAL A 169 -16.28 2.43 -4.24
C VAL A 169 -14.95 3.02 -3.76
N PRO A 170 -14.88 3.72 -2.61
CA PRO A 170 -13.63 4.24 -2.09
C PRO A 170 -12.61 3.14 -1.75
N VAL A 171 -13.03 2.01 -1.15
CA VAL A 171 -12.10 0.91 -0.81
C VAL A 171 -11.48 0.32 -2.08
N ARG A 172 -12.31 0.09 -3.12
CA ARG A 172 -11.83 -0.42 -4.40
C ARG A 172 -10.92 0.58 -5.12
N ALA A 173 -11.24 1.87 -5.08
CA ALA A 173 -10.42 2.92 -5.69
C ALA A 173 -9.02 2.96 -5.05
N LEU A 174 -8.95 2.92 -3.72
CA LEU A 174 -7.70 2.93 -2.97
C LEU A 174 -6.82 1.71 -3.27
N LEU A 175 -7.42 0.50 -3.29
CA LEU A 175 -6.73 -0.73 -3.70
C LEU A 175 -6.21 -0.66 -5.13
N SER A 176 -7.00 -0.09 -6.05
CA SER A 176 -6.62 0.09 -7.44
C SER A 176 -5.45 1.07 -7.59
N GLN A 177 -5.46 2.18 -6.85
CA GLN A 177 -4.39 3.17 -6.88
C GLN A 177 -3.09 2.59 -6.35
N TRP A 178 -3.14 1.87 -5.22
CA TRP A 178 -1.99 1.15 -4.69
C TRP A 178 -1.44 0.12 -5.68
N GLY A 179 -2.31 -0.71 -6.26
CA GLY A 179 -1.91 -1.73 -7.23
C GLY A 179 -1.27 -1.13 -8.48
N CYS A 180 -1.83 -0.03 -9.00
CA CYS A 180 -1.26 0.70 -10.13
C CYS A 180 0.12 1.29 -9.79
N LEU A 181 0.25 1.95 -8.63
CA LEU A 181 1.52 2.55 -8.21
C LEU A 181 2.60 1.49 -7.98
N ARG A 182 2.25 0.36 -7.37
CA ARG A 182 3.12 -0.81 -7.19
C ARG A 182 3.55 -1.40 -8.52
N GLY A 183 2.63 -1.61 -9.45
CA GLY A 183 2.96 -2.10 -10.80
C GLY A 183 3.96 -1.20 -11.51
N ARG A 184 3.74 0.12 -11.48
CA ARG A 184 4.67 1.11 -12.05
C ARG A 184 6.05 1.08 -11.37
N CYS A 185 6.12 0.93 -10.05
CA CYS A 185 7.39 0.81 -9.33
C CYS A 185 8.14 -0.48 -9.69
N GLN A 186 7.43 -1.60 -9.84
CA GLN A 186 8.02 -2.89 -10.25
C GLN A 186 8.55 -2.86 -11.68
N GLU A 187 7.80 -2.25 -12.59
CA GLU A 187 8.22 -2.04 -13.98
C GLU A 187 9.46 -1.15 -14.06
N ARG A 188 9.47 -0.03 -13.32
CA ARG A 188 10.65 0.84 -13.18
C ARG A 188 11.84 0.09 -12.61
N GLU A 189 11.64 -0.76 -11.59
CA GLU A 189 12.74 -1.53 -10.99
C GLU A 189 13.36 -2.50 -11.98
N ARG A 190 12.53 -3.18 -12.77
CA ARG A 190 12.99 -4.10 -13.82
C ARG A 190 13.81 -3.35 -14.87
N TRP A 191 13.24 -2.26 -15.39
CA TRP A 191 13.91 -1.42 -16.38
C TRP A 191 15.24 -0.85 -15.85
N LEU A 192 15.29 -0.38 -14.60
CA LEU A 192 16.54 0.11 -13.98
C LEU A 192 17.60 -1.00 -13.86
N ARG A 193 17.20 -2.23 -13.55
CA ARG A 193 18.12 -3.38 -13.48
C ARG A 193 18.65 -3.79 -14.84
N GLU A 194 17.80 -3.80 -15.86
CA GLU A 194 18.20 -4.06 -17.25
C GLU A 194 19.18 -2.98 -17.73
N LEU A 195 18.88 -1.70 -17.45
CA LEU A 195 19.76 -0.57 -17.76
C LEU A 195 21.09 -0.64 -17.01
N LEU A 196 21.09 -1.05 -15.74
CA LEU A 196 22.33 -1.25 -14.97
C LEU A 196 23.20 -2.35 -15.60
N ALA A 197 22.60 -3.49 -15.98
CA ALA A 197 23.34 -4.57 -16.61
C ALA A 197 23.96 -4.12 -17.96
N LEU A 198 23.23 -3.32 -18.73
CA LEU A 198 23.73 -2.73 -19.98
C LEU A 198 24.89 -1.75 -19.71
N ALA A 199 24.73 -0.87 -18.72
CA ALA A 199 25.78 0.06 -18.32
C ALA A 199 27.04 -0.67 -17.84
N GLU A 200 26.89 -1.69 -16.99
CA GLU A 200 28.02 -2.48 -16.48
C GLU A 200 28.79 -3.17 -17.62
N ARG A 201 28.08 -3.74 -18.61
CA ARG A 201 28.71 -4.34 -19.80
C ARG A 201 29.47 -3.31 -20.62
N PHE A 202 28.89 -2.13 -20.85
CA PHE A 202 29.54 -1.06 -21.59
C PHE A 202 30.81 -0.57 -20.88
N TRP A 203 30.71 -0.20 -19.59
CA TRP A 203 31.85 0.33 -18.85
C TRP A 203 32.96 -0.70 -18.64
N HIS A 204 32.60 -1.98 -18.46
CA HIS A 204 33.57 -3.05 -18.39
C HIS A 204 34.29 -3.26 -19.73
N GLY A 205 33.55 -3.36 -20.84
CA GLY A 205 34.13 -3.50 -22.17
C GLY A 205 35.00 -2.30 -22.57
N LEU A 206 34.62 -1.08 -22.20
CA LEU A 206 35.45 0.10 -22.39
C LEU A 206 36.78 0.00 -21.63
N SER A 207 36.76 -0.53 -20.40
CA SER A 207 37.96 -0.74 -19.61
C SER A 207 38.84 -1.85 -20.20
N GLU A 208 38.26 -2.95 -20.67
CA GLU A 208 39.00 -4.06 -21.30
C GLU A 208 39.66 -3.60 -22.60
N LEU A 209 38.91 -2.90 -23.45
CA LEU A 209 39.42 -2.34 -24.70
C LEU A 209 40.58 -1.34 -24.45
N ALA A 210 40.48 -0.50 -23.41
CA ALA A 210 41.56 0.43 -23.06
C ALA A 210 42.86 -0.30 -22.65
N VAL A 211 42.75 -1.45 -21.96
CA VAL A 211 43.89 -2.30 -21.60
C VAL A 211 44.46 -2.97 -22.85
N ALA A 212 43.60 -3.61 -23.66
CA ALA A 212 44.01 -4.29 -24.89
C ALA A 212 44.70 -3.34 -25.89
N LEU A 213 44.20 -2.11 -26.02
CA LEU A 213 44.85 -1.05 -26.81
C LEU A 213 46.23 -0.68 -26.25
N SER A 214 46.40 -0.66 -24.93
CA SER A 214 47.68 -0.36 -24.29
C SER A 214 48.69 -1.51 -24.49
N ASP A 215 48.25 -2.76 -24.36
CA ASP A 215 49.07 -3.95 -24.59
C ASP A 215 49.51 -4.04 -26.05
N THR A 216 48.60 -3.75 -26.98
CA THR A 216 48.89 -3.72 -28.42
C THR A 216 49.91 -2.63 -28.77
N GLN A 217 49.85 -1.45 -28.12
CA GLN A 217 50.88 -0.42 -28.29
C GLN A 217 52.27 -0.90 -27.86
N GLN A 218 52.36 -1.57 -26.71
CA GLN A 218 53.64 -2.13 -26.25
C GLN A 218 54.17 -3.18 -27.21
N LEU A 219 53.27 -3.98 -27.80
CA LEU A 219 53.61 -4.99 -28.79
C LEU A 219 54.13 -4.35 -30.09
N VAL A 220 53.49 -3.27 -30.56
CA VAL A 220 53.96 -2.47 -31.71
C VAL A 220 55.36 -1.92 -31.46
N LEU A 221 55.59 -1.28 -30.30
CA LEU A 221 56.91 -0.73 -29.94
C LEU A 221 57.99 -1.82 -29.90
N GLY A 222 57.68 -2.98 -29.30
CA GLY A 222 58.62 -4.10 -29.23
C GLY A 222 58.94 -4.71 -30.60
N LEU A 223 57.99 -4.73 -31.53
CA LEU A 223 58.20 -5.21 -32.90
C LEU A 223 59.01 -4.22 -33.75
N GLU A 224 58.82 -2.91 -33.56
CA GLU A 224 59.65 -1.87 -34.17
C GLU A 224 61.13 -2.01 -33.75
N GLU A 225 61.39 -2.40 -32.50
CA GLU A 225 62.74 -2.64 -31.98
C GLU A 225 63.35 -3.98 -32.45
N ALA A 226 62.52 -5.04 -32.57
CA ALA A 226 62.97 -6.39 -32.91
C ALA A 226 63.04 -6.68 -34.42
N GLY A 227 62.46 -5.82 -35.27
CA GLY A 227 62.37 -6.04 -36.73
C GLY A 227 61.47 -7.22 -37.12
N GLY A 228 60.43 -7.49 -36.33
CA GLY A 228 59.59 -8.70 -36.43
C GLY A 228 58.47 -8.65 -37.48
N GLU A 229 57.82 -9.80 -37.67
CA GLU A 229 56.79 -10.06 -38.70
C GLU A 229 55.41 -9.45 -38.33
N PRO A 230 54.72 -8.78 -39.28
CA PRO A 230 53.52 -7.97 -39.04
C PRO A 230 52.20 -8.76 -38.85
N GLU A 231 52.21 -10.07 -39.04
CA GLU A 231 50.96 -10.86 -39.11
C GLU A 231 50.25 -10.99 -37.75
N ALA A 232 51.00 -11.13 -36.66
CA ALA A 232 50.43 -11.17 -35.30
C ALA A 232 49.79 -9.82 -34.90
N LEU A 233 50.35 -8.70 -35.39
CA LEU A 233 49.75 -7.37 -35.18
C LEU A 233 48.44 -7.21 -35.93
N ARG A 234 48.32 -7.80 -37.13
CA ARG A 234 47.08 -7.73 -37.93
C ARG A 234 45.94 -8.47 -37.24
N GLU A 235 46.21 -9.68 -36.74
CA GLU A 235 45.22 -10.46 -35.99
C GLU A 235 44.73 -9.71 -34.73
N GLU A 236 45.64 -9.06 -34.00
CA GLU A 236 45.30 -8.26 -32.82
C GLU A 236 44.48 -7.00 -33.19
N ILE A 237 44.85 -6.30 -34.26
CA ILE A 237 44.11 -5.13 -34.75
C ILE A 237 42.69 -5.52 -35.19
N ASP A 238 42.54 -6.64 -35.91
CA ASP A 238 41.23 -7.13 -36.35
C ASP A 238 40.34 -7.50 -35.14
N ALA A 239 40.93 -8.10 -34.09
CA ALA A 239 40.23 -8.41 -32.84
C ALA A 239 39.76 -7.14 -32.12
N LEU A 240 40.64 -6.14 -31.97
CA LEU A 240 40.31 -4.84 -31.37
C LEU A 240 39.21 -4.09 -32.12
N GLN A 241 39.18 -4.18 -33.46
CA GLN A 241 38.09 -3.61 -34.26
C GLN A 241 36.74 -4.28 -33.95
N GLY A 242 36.73 -5.61 -33.81
CA GLY A 242 35.54 -6.36 -33.41
C GLY A 242 35.03 -5.95 -32.03
N GLU A 243 35.93 -5.84 -31.04
CA GLU A 243 35.58 -5.37 -29.70
C GLU A 243 35.00 -3.96 -29.72
N LEU A 244 35.60 -3.06 -30.50
CA LEU A 244 35.10 -1.69 -30.64
C LEU A 244 33.71 -1.63 -31.28
N ASP A 245 33.45 -2.40 -32.33
CA ASP A 245 32.12 -2.46 -32.96
C ASP A 245 31.06 -2.95 -31.96
N THR A 246 31.40 -3.96 -31.13
CA THR A 246 30.50 -4.43 -30.07
C THR A 246 30.27 -3.35 -29.01
N LEU A 247 31.32 -2.66 -28.57
CA LEU A 247 31.22 -1.58 -27.57
C LEU A 247 30.41 -0.39 -28.10
N GLY A 248 30.57 -0.04 -29.38
CA GLY A 248 29.77 0.97 -30.06
C GLY A 248 28.28 0.61 -30.07
N SER A 249 27.93 -0.66 -30.35
CA SER A 249 26.54 -1.11 -30.29
C SER A 249 25.93 -1.01 -28.89
N LEU A 250 26.70 -1.38 -27.85
CA LEU A 250 26.28 -1.24 -26.44
C LEU A 250 26.10 0.23 -26.05
N GLY A 251 26.99 1.12 -26.51
CA GLY A 251 26.89 2.56 -26.27
C GLY A 251 25.62 3.16 -26.87
N VAL A 252 25.26 2.77 -28.09
CA VAL A 252 24.01 3.20 -28.75
C VAL A 252 22.78 2.70 -27.98
N GLU A 253 22.77 1.43 -27.58
CA GLU A 253 21.67 0.86 -26.77
C GLU A 253 21.54 1.56 -25.41
N LEU A 254 22.67 1.87 -24.76
CA LEU A 254 22.72 2.55 -23.46
C LEU A 254 22.15 3.97 -23.58
N MET A 255 22.56 4.73 -24.60
CA MET A 255 22.03 6.07 -24.86
C MET A 255 20.54 6.05 -25.16
N ALA A 256 20.07 5.12 -26.01
CA ALA A 256 18.66 4.99 -26.34
C ALA A 256 17.80 4.64 -25.12
N SER A 257 18.38 3.90 -24.17
CA SER A 257 17.72 3.50 -22.94
C SER A 257 17.79 4.57 -21.83
N CYS A 258 18.64 5.59 -21.95
CA CYS A 258 18.70 6.71 -21.00
C CYS A 258 17.67 7.78 -21.36
N GLY A 259 16.93 8.30 -20.37
CA GLY A 259 15.86 9.28 -20.57
C GLY A 259 16.32 10.73 -20.76
N ASP A 260 17.60 10.97 -21.08
CA ASP A 260 18.19 12.30 -21.17
C ASP A 260 19.38 12.30 -22.16
N PRO A 261 19.14 12.60 -23.45
CA PRO A 261 20.18 12.64 -24.49
C PRO A 261 21.14 13.83 -24.33
N ASP A 262 20.85 14.78 -23.43
CA ASP A 262 21.60 16.04 -23.29
C ASP A 262 22.72 15.98 -22.24
N LYS A 263 23.07 14.79 -21.71
CA LYS A 263 24.20 14.65 -20.78
C LYS A 263 25.50 14.20 -21.48
N PRO A 264 26.61 14.95 -21.28
CA PRO A 264 27.84 14.82 -22.04
C PRO A 264 28.65 13.55 -21.75
N ASP A 265 28.39 12.82 -20.67
CA ASP A 265 29.30 11.75 -20.22
C ASP A 265 29.26 10.51 -21.14
N VAL A 266 28.06 10.08 -21.55
CA VAL A 266 27.92 8.92 -22.47
C VAL A 266 28.23 9.33 -23.91
N THR A 267 27.78 10.50 -24.35
CA THR A 267 28.07 11.06 -25.68
C THR A 267 29.56 11.30 -25.89
N LYS A 268 30.26 11.89 -24.93
CA LYS A 268 31.71 12.09 -25.01
C LYS A 268 32.45 10.76 -25.03
N SER A 269 32.06 9.78 -24.21
CA SER A 269 32.69 8.45 -24.25
C SER A 269 32.44 7.72 -25.57
N LEU A 270 31.29 7.93 -26.23
CA LEU A 270 31.01 7.37 -27.55
C LEU A 270 31.78 8.09 -28.65
N ASP A 271 31.94 9.41 -28.55
CA ASP A 271 32.79 10.19 -29.44
C ASP A 271 34.25 9.72 -29.30
N ASP A 272 34.71 9.48 -28.07
CA ASP A 272 36.02 8.91 -27.78
C ASP A 272 36.15 7.51 -28.40
N VAL A 273 35.18 6.60 -28.21
CA VAL A 273 35.12 5.27 -28.87
C VAL A 273 35.14 5.38 -30.39
N SER A 274 34.41 6.34 -30.97
CA SER A 274 34.36 6.55 -32.43
C SER A 274 35.71 7.05 -32.97
N VAL A 275 36.37 7.94 -32.23
CA VAL A 275 37.72 8.43 -32.53
C VAL A 275 38.76 7.32 -32.38
N LEU A 276 38.65 6.48 -31.34
CA LEU A 276 39.50 5.30 -31.15
C LEU A 276 39.40 4.35 -32.35
N GLY A 277 38.19 4.12 -32.87
CA GLY A 277 37.98 3.29 -34.06
C GLY A 277 38.55 3.82 -35.34
N ALA A 278 38.49 5.13 -35.54
CA ALA A 278 39.14 5.76 -36.67
C ALA A 278 40.67 5.55 -36.61
N GLY A 279 41.27 5.72 -35.42
CA GLY A 279 42.71 5.52 -35.21
C GLY A 279 43.18 4.08 -35.41
N VAL A 280 42.39 3.09 -34.96
CA VAL A 280 42.70 1.66 -35.16
C VAL A 280 42.54 1.25 -36.63
N ARG A 281 41.53 1.78 -37.36
CA ARG A 281 41.32 1.49 -38.79
C ARG A 281 42.41 2.05 -39.72
N GLU A 282 43.05 3.14 -39.35
CA GLU A 282 44.08 3.77 -40.20
C GLU A 282 45.45 3.08 -40.12
N GLY A 283 45.64 2.10 -39.23
CA GLY A 283 46.81 1.21 -39.20
C GLY A 283 48.16 1.93 -39.06
N HIS A 284 48.18 3.18 -38.60
CA HIS A 284 49.41 3.92 -38.39
C HIS A 284 50.02 3.55 -37.02
N PRO A 285 51.30 3.16 -36.95
CA PRO A 285 51.96 2.89 -35.67
C PRO A 285 51.93 4.10 -34.71
N GLY A 286 51.88 5.33 -35.26
CA GLY A 286 51.67 6.56 -34.48
C GLY A 286 50.22 6.84 -34.06
N GLY A 287 49.22 6.20 -34.68
CA GLY A 287 47.81 6.35 -34.33
C GLY A 287 47.49 5.68 -33.00
N VAL A 288 48.13 4.54 -32.73
CA VAL A 288 47.94 3.78 -31.49
C VAL A 288 48.45 4.55 -30.27
N GLY A 289 49.60 5.26 -30.39
CA GLY A 289 50.20 6.04 -29.30
C GLY A 289 49.46 7.32 -28.86
N MET A 290 48.54 7.86 -29.67
CA MET A 290 47.67 8.99 -29.28
C MET A 290 46.42 8.55 -28.50
N LEU A 291 46.08 7.26 -28.51
CA LEU A 291 44.81 6.71 -27.97
C LEU A 291 44.69 6.79 -26.45
N LEU A 292 45.81 6.87 -25.72
CA LEU A 292 45.86 6.77 -24.25
C LEU A 292 45.47 8.05 -23.49
N VAL A 293 45.37 9.21 -24.15
CA VAL A 293 45.19 10.49 -23.44
C VAL A 293 43.72 10.79 -23.11
N GLY A 294 42.75 10.12 -23.74
CA GLY A 294 41.33 10.50 -23.69
C GLY A 294 40.42 9.70 -22.74
N VAL A 295 40.67 8.41 -22.52
CA VAL A 295 39.69 7.52 -21.87
C VAL A 295 39.85 7.54 -20.35
N ALA A 296 39.38 8.61 -19.72
CA ALA A 296 39.19 8.62 -18.27
C ALA A 296 37.89 7.86 -17.94
N CYS A 297 37.97 6.56 -17.65
CA CYS A 297 36.88 5.87 -16.97
C CYS A 297 36.78 6.43 -15.54
N PRO A 298 35.71 7.14 -15.15
CA PRO A 298 35.60 7.75 -13.83
C PRO A 298 35.49 6.71 -12.69
N GLN A 299 35.32 5.42 -13.04
CA GLN A 299 35.12 4.31 -12.11
C GLN A 299 36.33 3.38 -11.99
N CYS A 300 37.39 3.56 -12.79
CA CYS A 300 38.62 2.77 -12.66
C CYS A 300 39.68 3.53 -11.83
N PRO A 301 40.50 2.83 -11.01
CA PRO A 301 41.68 3.44 -10.42
C PRO A 301 42.58 3.94 -11.56
N ALA A 302 43.00 5.21 -11.49
CA ALA A 302 43.79 5.84 -12.53
C ALA A 302 44.99 4.97 -12.91
N VAL A 303 45.03 4.51 -14.16
CA VAL A 303 46.25 3.92 -14.72
C VAL A 303 47.26 5.06 -14.80
N PRO A 304 48.44 4.95 -14.17
CA PRO A 304 49.42 6.03 -14.20
C PRO A 304 49.89 6.22 -15.65
N LEU A 305 49.53 7.36 -16.24
CA LEU A 305 50.03 7.82 -17.52
C LEU A 305 51.56 7.91 -17.44
N THR A 306 52.28 6.95 -18.01
CA THR A 306 53.72 7.10 -18.25
C THR A 306 53.91 8.21 -19.29
N PRO A 307 54.73 9.24 -19.02
CA PRO A 307 54.96 10.31 -19.97
C PRO A 307 55.66 9.76 -21.22
N ALA A 308 55.19 10.19 -22.39
CA ALA A 308 55.77 9.84 -23.68
C ALA A 308 57.30 10.12 -23.70
N PRO A 309 58.12 9.24 -24.30
CA PRO A 309 59.55 9.50 -24.44
C PRO A 309 59.75 10.70 -25.36
N GLN A 310 60.44 11.73 -24.85
CA GLN A 310 60.85 12.88 -25.65
C GLN A 310 61.76 12.39 -26.78
N THR A 311 61.41 12.75 -28.02
CA THR A 311 62.21 12.45 -29.21
C THR A 311 63.64 12.98 -29.05
N PRO A 312 64.68 12.21 -29.40
CA PRO A 312 66.05 12.68 -29.29
C PRO A 312 66.28 13.77 -30.34
N THR A 313 66.62 14.97 -29.87
CA THR A 313 67.08 16.07 -30.72
C THR A 313 68.34 15.61 -31.43
N ARG A 314 68.28 15.47 -32.75
CA ARG A 314 69.41 15.06 -33.58
C ARG A 314 70.43 16.21 -33.62
N CYS A 315 71.45 16.14 -32.77
CA CYS A 315 72.65 16.95 -32.92
C CYS A 315 73.57 16.31 -33.98
N HIS A 316 73.54 16.85 -35.20
CA HIS A 316 74.72 17.26 -36.00
C HIS A 316 74.29 17.74 -37.39
#